data_AF-A0A5S3PWM0-F1
#
_entry.id   AF-A0A5S3PWM0-F1
#
_cell.length_a   1.000
_cell.length_b   1.000
_cell.length_c   1.000
_cell.angle_alpha   90.00
_cell.angle_beta   90.00
_cell.angle_gamma   90.00
#
_symmetry.space_group_name_H-M   'P 1'
#
loop_
_entity.id
_entity.type
_entity.pdbx_description
1 polymer ?
#
loop_
_entity_poly.entity_id
_entity_poly.type
_entity_poly.pdbx_seq_one_letter_code
_entity_poly.pdbx_strand_id
1 'polypeptide(L)'
;MNALKQYIMQKILFLLILIQYTSLFSQEIHPLEPASNHYMEFQKLDGAPSMSRTELDSIAFLPSQYNSVALLYTMMSPAYLSQNQIDDLKNSLKQPANSSEQTKAELEFLLNWQIKRTKTQEVRAAEVLAPVGYWPHINVKKDHPGYEQNKQHLFFEGRTIMGDQCTEENYPSTFKFMQGITKDMRIMEFTVKYHLLRPRPYVLESKLTPLAIMSSPSFASGHTLWAYIQAFAWSELIPEKRQEFLELAYEIGESREIMGIHYPSDEEAARVLAHGMLSAMWSNPIFSKDLKAAKLEWKNTKTD
;
A
#
# COMPACT_ATOMS: atom_id res chain seq x y z
N MET A 1 -30.91 -35.80 42.64
CA MET A 1 -31.23 -34.57 41.89
C MET A 1 -30.15 -33.47 41.99
N ASN A 2 -29.33 -33.40 43.05
CA ASN A 2 -28.31 -32.36 43.22
C ASN A 2 -27.02 -32.55 42.41
N ALA A 3 -26.53 -33.78 42.23
CA ALA A 3 -25.27 -34.02 41.51
C ALA A 3 -25.34 -33.69 40.00
N LEU A 4 -26.48 -33.94 39.36
CA LEU A 4 -26.68 -33.66 37.93
C LEU A 4 -26.74 -32.14 37.65
N LYS A 5 -27.36 -31.36 38.55
CA LYS A 5 -27.39 -29.89 38.46
C LYS A 5 -26.01 -29.27 38.64
N GLN A 6 -25.18 -29.82 39.53
CA GLN A 6 -23.82 -29.34 39.78
C GLN A 6 -22.87 -29.62 38.61
N TYR A 7 -23.00 -30.79 37.98
CA TYR A 7 -22.24 -31.15 36.78
C TYR A 7 -22.61 -30.29 35.56
N ILE A 8 -23.90 -30.01 35.37
CA ILE A 8 -24.39 -29.13 34.30
C ILE A 8 -23.93 -27.68 34.53
N MET A 9 -23.99 -27.18 35.78
CA MET A 9 -23.45 -25.85 36.11
C MET A 9 -21.94 -25.73 35.86
N GLN A 10 -21.14 -26.75 36.19
CA GLN A 10 -19.70 -26.74 35.91
C GLN A 10 -19.38 -26.72 34.41
N LYS A 11 -20.14 -27.47 33.58
CA LYS A 11 -19.97 -27.43 32.11
C LYS A 11 -20.41 -26.10 31.51
N ILE A 12 -21.50 -25.50 32.00
CA ILE A 12 -21.94 -24.17 31.56
C ILE A 12 -20.90 -23.11 31.95
N LEU A 13 -20.31 -23.19 33.16
CA LEU A 13 -19.25 -22.29 33.60
C LEU A 13 -17.99 -22.45 32.73
N PHE A 14 -17.58 -23.68 32.39
CA PHE A 14 -16.44 -23.94 31.50
C PHE A 14 -16.70 -23.45 30.07
N LEU A 15 -17.92 -23.60 29.55
CA LEU A 15 -18.30 -23.11 28.23
C LEU A 15 -18.36 -21.57 28.19
N LEU A 16 -18.86 -20.92 29.25
CA LEU A 16 -18.85 -19.46 29.39
C LEU A 16 -17.44 -18.90 29.53
N ILE A 17 -16.54 -19.61 30.23
CA ILE A 17 -15.12 -19.24 30.31
C ILE A 17 -14.46 -19.37 28.93
N LEU A 18 -14.75 -20.42 28.15
CA LEU A 18 -14.26 -20.57 26.77
C LEU A 18 -14.78 -19.49 25.81
N ILE A 19 -16.03 -19.02 25.98
CA ILE A 19 -16.62 -17.93 25.17
C ILE A 19 -16.10 -16.54 25.61
N GLN A 20 -15.73 -16.36 26.88
CA GLN A 20 -15.10 -15.12 27.35
C GLN A 20 -13.64 -14.98 26.90
N TYR A 21 -12.92 -16.10 26.70
CA TYR A 21 -11.55 -16.04 26.15
C TYR A 21 -11.50 -15.80 24.63
N THR A 22 -12.56 -16.09 23.87
CA THR A 22 -12.60 -15.81 22.42
C THR A 22 -13.05 -14.38 22.09
N SER A 23 -13.66 -13.65 23.02
CA SER A 23 -14.24 -12.32 22.78
C SER A 23 -13.35 -11.14 23.17
N LEU A 24 -12.17 -11.37 23.79
CA LEU A 24 -11.32 -10.28 24.26
C LEU A 24 -10.31 -9.73 23.24
N PHE A 25 -10.11 -10.35 22.08
CA PHE A 25 -9.10 -9.87 21.10
C PHE A 25 -9.41 -10.14 19.62
N SER A 26 -10.67 -10.22 19.21
CA SER A 26 -11.01 -10.09 17.78
C SER A 26 -11.13 -8.61 17.43
N GLN A 27 -10.03 -7.87 17.46
CA GLN A 27 -10.03 -6.55 16.83
C GLN A 27 -10.14 -6.79 15.33
N GLU A 28 -11.27 -6.37 14.76
CA GLU A 28 -11.44 -6.30 13.32
C GLU A 28 -10.54 -5.17 12.78
N ILE A 29 -9.94 -5.42 11.62
CA ILE A 29 -9.21 -4.39 10.88
C ILE A 29 -10.13 -3.19 10.62
N HIS A 30 -9.60 -1.97 10.67
CA HIS A 30 -10.40 -0.81 10.31
C HIS A 30 -10.91 -0.93 8.86
N PRO A 31 -12.15 -0.51 8.57
CA PRO A 31 -12.71 -0.62 7.23
C PRO A 31 -11.97 0.30 6.25
N LEU A 32 -12.05 -0.05 4.96
CA LEU A 32 -11.57 0.81 3.90
C LEU A 32 -12.49 2.02 3.73
N GLU A 33 -11.94 3.23 3.78
CA GLU A 33 -12.68 4.44 3.47
C GLU A 33 -13.17 4.44 2.01
N PRO A 34 -14.32 5.05 1.70
CA PRO A 34 -14.71 5.28 0.31
C PRO A 34 -13.65 6.10 -0.40
N ALA A 35 -13.60 5.98 -1.74
CA ALA A 35 -12.75 6.85 -2.55
C ALA A 35 -13.07 8.33 -2.28
N SER A 36 -12.06 9.17 -2.25
CA SER A 36 -12.17 10.61 -1.99
C SER A 36 -11.77 11.44 -3.21
N ASN A 37 -12.13 12.73 -3.19
CA ASN A 37 -11.71 13.74 -4.18
C ASN A 37 -11.95 13.27 -5.64
N HIS A 38 -10.97 13.47 -6.53
CA HIS A 38 -11.10 13.11 -7.94
C HIS A 38 -11.18 11.59 -8.18
N TYR A 39 -10.65 10.75 -7.28
CA TYR A 39 -10.75 9.30 -7.41
C TYR A 39 -12.21 8.83 -7.43
N MET A 40 -13.05 9.41 -6.57
CA MET A 40 -14.49 9.13 -6.54
C MET A 40 -15.19 9.50 -7.85
N GLU A 41 -14.76 10.57 -8.52
CA GLU A 41 -15.36 11.00 -9.79
C GLU A 41 -14.93 10.11 -10.94
N PHE A 42 -13.64 9.74 -11.01
CA PHE A 42 -13.14 8.84 -12.06
C PHE A 42 -13.74 7.43 -11.99
N GLN A 43 -14.04 6.92 -10.79
CA GLN A 43 -14.71 5.62 -10.61
C GLN A 43 -16.12 5.55 -11.22
N LYS A 44 -16.75 6.69 -11.51
CA LYS A 44 -18.08 6.75 -12.15
C LYS A 44 -18.01 6.67 -13.67
N LEU A 45 -16.81 6.85 -14.25
CA LEU A 45 -16.61 6.80 -15.70
C LEU A 45 -16.47 5.36 -16.18
N ASP A 46 -16.81 5.14 -17.45
CA ASP A 46 -16.68 3.81 -18.05
C ASP A 46 -15.20 3.48 -18.34
N GLY A 47 -14.72 2.41 -17.69
CA GLY A 47 -13.39 1.84 -17.87
C GLY A 47 -13.31 0.77 -18.97
N ALA A 48 -14.41 0.45 -19.64
CA ALA A 48 -14.44 -0.52 -20.73
C ALA A 48 -13.76 0.00 -22.02
N PRO A 49 -13.28 -0.89 -22.91
CA PRO A 49 -12.73 -0.50 -24.20
C PRO A 49 -13.70 0.33 -25.04
N SER A 50 -13.21 1.42 -25.62
CA SER A 50 -13.97 2.28 -26.54
C SER A 50 -13.67 1.91 -27.99
N MET A 51 -14.72 1.81 -28.81
CA MET A 51 -14.59 1.55 -30.26
C MET A 51 -13.91 2.69 -31.02
N SER A 52 -13.79 3.88 -30.42
CA SER A 52 -13.25 5.08 -31.06
C SER A 52 -11.72 5.19 -31.02
N ARG A 53 -11.05 4.43 -30.16
CA ARG A 53 -9.60 4.51 -29.87
C ARG A 53 -8.96 3.13 -29.65
N THR A 54 -9.47 2.12 -30.37
CA THR A 54 -9.12 0.71 -30.13
C THR A 54 -7.64 0.41 -30.31
N GLU A 55 -6.93 1.21 -31.12
CA GLU A 55 -5.49 1.11 -31.30
C GLU A 55 -4.70 1.27 -29.99
N LEU A 56 -5.20 2.06 -29.03
CA LEU A 56 -4.55 2.29 -27.75
C LEU A 56 -4.49 1.02 -26.89
N ASP A 57 -5.45 0.11 -27.04
CA ASP A 57 -5.51 -1.12 -26.24
C ASP A 57 -4.45 -2.15 -26.63
N SER A 58 -3.78 -1.96 -27.77
CA SER A 58 -2.62 -2.75 -28.17
C SER A 58 -1.31 -2.31 -27.49
N ILE A 59 -1.30 -1.14 -26.84
CA ILE A 59 -0.13 -0.55 -26.21
C ILE A 59 0.06 -1.14 -24.82
N ALA A 60 1.22 -1.78 -24.59
CA ALA A 60 1.63 -2.30 -23.30
C ALA A 60 3.07 -1.86 -22.97
N PHE A 61 3.40 -1.83 -21.67
CA PHE A 61 4.77 -1.66 -21.22
C PHE A 61 5.61 -2.86 -21.69
N LEU A 62 6.75 -2.59 -22.32
CA LEU A 62 7.60 -3.64 -22.88
C LEU A 62 8.35 -4.38 -21.76
N PRO A 63 8.20 -5.72 -21.62
CA PRO A 63 8.92 -6.47 -20.59
C PRO A 63 10.44 -6.34 -20.66
N SER A 64 11.00 -6.08 -21.84
CA SER A 64 12.43 -5.83 -22.04
C SER A 64 12.94 -4.53 -21.40
N GLN A 65 12.05 -3.59 -21.10
CA GLN A 65 12.37 -2.32 -20.42
C GLN A 65 12.17 -2.42 -18.89
N TYR A 66 11.73 -3.57 -18.38
CA TYR A 66 11.46 -3.76 -16.97
C TYR A 66 12.78 -3.91 -16.20
N ASN A 67 12.94 -3.14 -15.11
CA ASN A 67 14.03 -3.31 -14.16
C ASN A 67 14.15 -4.78 -13.67
N SER A 68 15.28 -5.43 -13.94
CA SER A 68 15.52 -6.84 -13.58
C SER A 68 15.59 -7.07 -12.06
N VAL A 69 16.06 -6.10 -11.28
CA VAL A 69 16.07 -6.19 -9.80
C VAL A 69 14.64 -6.23 -9.27
N ALA A 70 13.73 -5.50 -9.89
CA ALA A 70 12.33 -5.50 -9.51
C ALA A 70 11.68 -6.89 -9.66
N LEU A 71 12.07 -7.65 -10.69
CA LEU A 71 11.56 -9.02 -10.89
C LEU A 71 12.12 -10.03 -9.88
N LEU A 72 13.25 -9.75 -9.23
CA LEU A 72 13.75 -10.64 -8.15
C LEU A 72 12.78 -10.69 -6.97
N TYR A 73 12.03 -9.61 -6.72
CA TYR A 73 11.05 -9.56 -5.64
C TYR A 73 9.88 -10.51 -5.87
N THR A 74 9.47 -10.78 -7.11
CA THR A 74 8.36 -11.71 -7.37
C THR A 74 8.72 -13.16 -7.00
N MET A 75 10.01 -13.45 -6.82
CA MET A 75 10.53 -14.74 -6.39
C MET A 75 10.84 -14.81 -4.89
N MET A 76 10.68 -13.72 -4.14
CA MET A 76 10.95 -13.72 -2.71
C MET A 76 9.85 -14.43 -1.93
N SER A 77 10.23 -15.13 -0.85
CA SER A 77 9.24 -15.67 0.09
C SER A 77 8.57 -14.55 0.87
N PRO A 78 7.23 -14.48 0.91
CA PRO A 78 6.53 -13.49 1.73
C PRO A 78 6.79 -13.66 3.23
N ALA A 79 6.59 -12.61 4.00
CA ALA A 79 6.56 -12.61 5.46
C ALA A 79 5.19 -13.07 6.01
N TYR A 80 4.08 -12.63 5.40
CA TYR A 80 2.73 -12.81 5.93
C TYR A 80 1.74 -13.40 4.93
N LEU A 81 1.74 -12.94 3.67
CA LEU A 81 0.85 -13.47 2.65
C LEU A 81 1.25 -14.89 2.23
N SER A 82 0.25 -15.72 1.93
CA SER A 82 0.47 -16.97 1.20
C SER A 82 0.51 -16.72 -0.31
N GLN A 83 1.06 -17.67 -1.06
CA GLN A 83 1.07 -17.60 -2.53
C GLN A 83 -0.36 -17.50 -3.11
N ASN A 84 -1.30 -18.27 -2.57
CA ASN A 84 -2.71 -18.21 -3.01
C ASN A 84 -3.32 -16.83 -2.78
N GLN A 85 -3.07 -16.22 -1.62
CA GLN A 85 -3.55 -14.85 -1.36
C GLN A 85 -2.93 -13.84 -2.32
N ILE A 86 -1.65 -14.01 -2.67
CA ILE A 86 -0.99 -13.16 -3.67
C ILE A 86 -1.68 -13.30 -5.02
N ASP A 87 -1.95 -14.53 -5.45
CA ASP A 87 -2.60 -14.81 -6.72
C ASP A 87 -4.05 -14.30 -6.76
N ASP A 88 -4.82 -14.49 -5.69
CA ASP A 88 -6.20 -14.00 -5.58
C ASP A 88 -6.25 -12.47 -5.65
N LEU A 89 -5.40 -11.78 -4.87
CA LEU A 89 -5.31 -10.31 -4.89
C LEU A 89 -4.91 -9.80 -6.27
N LYS A 90 -3.87 -10.38 -6.88
CA LYS A 90 -3.41 -10.03 -8.24
C LYS A 90 -4.53 -10.17 -9.26
N ASN A 91 -5.25 -11.29 -9.23
CA ASN A 91 -6.31 -11.60 -10.19
C ASN A 91 -7.58 -10.78 -9.96
N SER A 92 -7.78 -10.23 -8.75
CA SER A 92 -8.94 -9.38 -8.45
C SER A 92 -8.88 -7.99 -9.10
N LEU A 93 -7.67 -7.54 -9.47
CA LEU A 93 -7.44 -6.20 -9.99
C LEU A 93 -7.81 -6.07 -11.45
N LYS A 94 -8.39 -4.92 -11.79
CA LYS A 94 -8.69 -4.53 -13.18
C LYS A 94 -8.24 -3.09 -13.40
N GLN A 95 -7.45 -2.89 -14.45
CA GLN A 95 -7.14 -1.55 -14.94
C GLN A 95 -8.18 -1.12 -15.98
N PRO A 96 -8.54 0.17 -16.05
CA PRO A 96 -9.30 0.69 -17.18
C PRO A 96 -8.58 0.41 -18.50
N ALA A 97 -9.33 0.13 -19.57
CA ALA A 97 -8.76 -0.01 -20.90
C ALA A 97 -8.06 1.30 -21.32
N ASN A 98 -6.98 1.21 -22.10
CA ASN A 98 -6.25 2.40 -22.54
C ASN A 98 -7.17 3.31 -23.37
N SER A 99 -8.06 2.71 -24.17
CA SER A 99 -9.06 3.39 -24.99
C SER A 99 -10.28 3.91 -24.24
N SER A 100 -10.44 3.60 -22.94
CA SER A 100 -11.66 3.90 -22.19
C SER A 100 -11.91 5.40 -21.98
N GLU A 101 -13.15 5.77 -21.69
CA GLU A 101 -13.50 7.16 -21.35
C GLU A 101 -12.88 7.58 -20.01
N GLN A 102 -12.75 6.65 -19.07
CA GLN A 102 -12.01 6.90 -17.83
C GLN A 102 -10.54 7.25 -18.11
N THR A 103 -9.80 6.43 -18.85
CA THR A 103 -8.38 6.72 -19.17
C THR A 103 -8.22 8.04 -19.91
N LYS A 104 -9.18 8.41 -20.78
CA LYS A 104 -9.18 9.72 -21.45
C LYS A 104 -9.25 10.87 -20.47
N ALA A 105 -10.24 10.84 -19.57
CA ALA A 105 -10.47 11.90 -18.60
C ALA A 105 -9.28 12.02 -17.63
N GLU A 106 -8.67 10.88 -17.27
CA GLU A 106 -7.46 10.83 -16.47
C GLU A 106 -6.26 11.50 -17.17
N LEU A 107 -6.05 11.25 -18.46
CA LEU A 107 -4.99 11.90 -19.24
C LEU A 107 -5.24 13.42 -19.36
N GLU A 108 -6.48 13.85 -19.61
CA GLU A 108 -6.85 15.27 -19.63
C GLU A 108 -6.61 15.94 -18.26
N PHE A 109 -6.93 15.24 -17.17
CA PHE A 109 -6.64 15.69 -15.82
C PHE A 109 -5.14 15.86 -15.55
N LEU A 110 -4.30 14.92 -16.00
CA LEU A 110 -2.84 15.01 -15.86
C LEU A 110 -2.27 16.18 -16.69
N LEU A 111 -2.79 16.43 -17.89
CA LEU A 111 -2.41 17.60 -18.70
C LEU A 111 -2.76 18.91 -17.98
N ASN A 112 -3.94 18.98 -17.36
CA ASN A 112 -4.33 20.13 -16.54
C ASN A 112 -3.44 20.28 -15.30
N TRP A 113 -3.04 19.17 -14.66
CA TRP A 113 -2.07 19.18 -13.57
C TRP A 113 -0.72 19.73 -13.98
N GLN A 114 -0.21 19.30 -15.13
CA GLN A 114 1.06 19.79 -15.67
C GLN A 114 1.05 21.31 -15.89
N ILE A 115 -0.07 21.88 -16.32
CA ILE A 115 -0.21 23.33 -16.51
C ILE A 115 -0.27 24.07 -15.17
N LYS A 116 -0.96 23.53 -14.18
CA LYS A 116 -1.22 24.22 -12.90
C LYS A 116 -0.17 23.98 -11.82
N ARG A 117 0.63 22.91 -11.91
CA ARG A 117 1.57 22.53 -10.84
C ARG A 117 2.61 23.64 -10.63
N THR A 118 2.77 24.04 -9.38
CA THR A 118 3.77 25.05 -8.97
C THR A 118 5.14 24.41 -8.77
N LYS A 119 6.21 25.21 -8.80
CA LYS A 119 7.56 24.69 -8.56
C LYS A 119 7.70 24.03 -7.18
N THR A 120 7.02 24.57 -6.16
CA THR A 120 6.97 23.98 -4.82
C THR A 120 6.35 22.58 -4.83
N GLN A 121 5.25 22.39 -5.56
CA GLN A 121 4.62 21.07 -5.71
C GLN A 121 5.50 20.10 -6.48
N GLU A 122 6.18 20.55 -7.55
CA GLU A 122 7.14 19.72 -8.28
C GLU A 122 8.29 19.25 -7.38
N VAL A 123 8.87 20.16 -6.58
CA VAL A 123 9.96 19.82 -5.64
C VAL A 123 9.45 18.86 -4.56
N ARG A 124 8.29 19.14 -3.96
CA ARG A 124 7.68 18.24 -2.96
C ARG A 124 7.47 16.84 -3.54
N ALA A 125 6.93 16.74 -4.74
CA ALA A 125 6.67 15.47 -5.38
C ALA A 125 7.95 14.73 -5.79
N ALA A 126 8.83 15.38 -6.55
CA ALA A 126 9.97 14.73 -7.19
C ALA A 126 11.21 14.60 -6.29
N GLU A 127 11.43 15.53 -5.37
CA GLU A 127 12.66 15.59 -4.58
C GLU A 127 12.45 15.18 -3.12
N VAL A 128 11.22 15.27 -2.60
CA VAL A 128 10.92 14.90 -1.21
C VAL A 128 10.18 13.57 -1.12
N LEU A 129 9.08 13.39 -1.84
CA LEU A 129 8.24 12.20 -1.71
C LEU A 129 8.69 11.04 -2.61
N ALA A 130 9.06 11.31 -3.86
CA ALA A 130 9.51 10.26 -4.80
C ALA A 130 10.74 9.46 -4.36
N PRO A 131 11.76 10.06 -3.70
CA PRO A 131 12.93 9.29 -3.25
C PRO A 131 12.64 8.35 -2.08
N VAL A 132 11.56 8.58 -1.34
CA VAL A 132 11.21 7.73 -0.20
C VAL A 132 10.76 6.37 -0.69
N GLY A 133 11.35 5.33 -0.09
CA GLY A 133 11.01 3.95 -0.38
C GLY A 133 11.92 3.00 0.36
N TYR A 134 11.36 1.84 0.72
CA TYR A 134 12.09 0.78 1.39
C TYR A 134 12.33 -0.41 0.47
N TRP A 135 13.55 -0.94 0.50
CA TRP A 135 14.03 -2.00 -0.38
C TRP A 135 14.56 -3.18 0.46
N PRO A 136 13.81 -4.29 0.57
CA PRO A 136 14.19 -5.41 1.44
C PRO A 136 15.59 -6.00 1.19
N HIS A 137 16.09 -6.01 -0.05
CA HIS A 137 17.39 -6.57 -0.38
C HIS A 137 18.57 -5.78 0.22
N ILE A 138 18.39 -4.49 0.51
CA ILE A 138 19.43 -3.66 1.15
C ILE A 138 19.77 -4.20 2.54
N ASN A 139 18.81 -4.82 3.23
CA ASN A 139 19.02 -5.30 4.60
C ASN A 139 19.88 -6.55 4.72
N VAL A 140 20.23 -7.19 3.60
CA VAL A 140 21.14 -8.35 3.59
C VAL A 140 22.53 -7.97 4.12
N LYS A 141 22.92 -6.69 3.98
CA LYS A 141 24.21 -6.17 4.42
C LYS A 141 24.04 -4.88 5.21
N LYS A 142 24.37 -4.91 6.50
CA LYS A 142 24.29 -3.73 7.38
C LYS A 142 25.32 -2.66 7.02
N ASP A 143 26.41 -3.04 6.37
CA ASP A 143 27.45 -2.13 5.85
C ASP A 143 27.12 -1.57 4.45
N HIS A 144 25.94 -1.87 3.90
CA HIS A 144 25.50 -1.29 2.63
C HIS A 144 25.29 0.24 2.79
N PRO A 145 25.76 1.09 1.86
CA PRO A 145 25.66 2.56 2.00
C PRO A 145 24.23 3.08 2.18
N GLY A 146 23.25 2.40 1.58
CA GLY A 146 21.83 2.72 1.71
C GLY A 146 21.12 2.14 2.94
N TYR A 147 21.78 1.35 3.80
CA TYR A 147 21.13 0.64 4.91
C TYR A 147 20.42 1.59 5.89
N GLU A 148 21.11 2.63 6.35
CA GLU A 148 20.55 3.62 7.28
C GLU A 148 19.41 4.42 6.67
N GLN A 149 19.57 4.88 5.42
CA GLN A 149 18.51 5.57 4.69
C GLN A 149 17.28 4.66 4.48
N ASN A 150 17.48 3.38 4.21
CA ASN A 150 16.40 2.42 4.03
C ASN A 150 15.56 2.28 5.31
N LYS A 151 16.19 2.26 6.49
CA LYS A 151 15.49 2.27 7.78
C LYS A 151 14.70 3.56 7.98
N GLN A 152 15.32 4.71 7.71
CA GLN A 152 14.64 6.02 7.80
C GLN A 152 13.43 6.11 6.87
N HIS A 153 13.54 5.60 5.64
CA HIS A 153 12.43 5.57 4.69
C HIS A 153 11.29 4.64 5.14
N LEU A 154 11.60 3.50 5.77
CA LEU A 154 10.57 2.62 6.33
C LEU A 154 9.73 3.35 7.40
N PHE A 155 10.35 4.26 8.15
CA PHE A 155 9.71 5.05 9.21
C PHE A 155 9.25 6.43 8.76
N PHE A 156 9.30 6.75 7.47
CA PHE A 156 9.02 8.10 6.96
C PHE A 156 7.67 8.65 7.45
N GLU A 157 6.58 7.89 7.30
CA GLU A 157 5.25 8.31 7.75
C GLU A 157 5.18 8.48 9.27
N GLY A 158 5.71 7.50 10.01
CA GLY A 158 5.77 7.53 11.46
C GLY A 158 6.52 8.77 11.96
N ARG A 159 7.66 9.10 11.36
CA ARG A 159 8.43 10.31 11.70
C ARG A 159 7.72 11.60 11.32
N THR A 160 7.04 11.60 10.18
CA THR A 160 6.30 12.78 9.70
C THR A 160 5.15 13.14 10.63
N ILE A 161 4.42 12.13 11.14
CA ILE A 161 3.22 12.34 11.96
C ILE A 161 3.53 12.35 13.47
N MET A 162 4.44 11.48 13.94
CA MET A 162 4.74 11.31 15.36
C MET A 162 6.03 12.02 15.80
N GLY A 163 6.79 12.60 14.86
CA GLY A 163 8.05 13.30 15.11
C GLY A 163 9.28 12.41 15.01
N ASP A 164 10.46 13.05 15.05
CA ASP A 164 11.75 12.43 14.76
C ASP A 164 12.17 11.30 15.70
N GLN A 165 11.52 11.15 16.86
CA GLN A 165 11.75 10.05 17.79
C GLN A 165 11.10 8.74 17.35
N CYS A 166 10.25 8.74 16.32
CA CYS A 166 9.71 7.53 15.72
C CYS A 166 10.80 6.83 14.90
N THR A 167 11.66 6.06 15.56
CA THR A 167 12.77 5.32 14.95
C THR A 167 12.72 3.85 15.33
N GLU A 168 13.50 3.03 14.63
CA GLU A 168 13.67 1.61 14.91
C GLU A 168 14.35 1.32 16.26
N GLU A 169 15.20 2.22 16.75
CA GLU A 169 15.82 2.07 18.07
C GLU A 169 14.78 2.23 19.18
N ASN A 170 13.88 3.19 19.03
CA ASN A 170 12.81 3.47 20.00
C ASN A 170 11.63 2.50 19.84
N TYR A 171 11.38 2.02 18.62
CA TYR A 171 10.25 1.16 18.28
C TYR A 171 10.66 -0.11 17.49
N PRO A 172 11.50 -0.99 18.06
CA PRO A 172 12.04 -2.17 17.35
C PRO A 172 10.99 -3.20 16.93
N SER A 173 9.91 -3.36 17.70
CA SER A 173 8.80 -4.27 17.39
C SER A 173 7.98 -3.74 16.22
N THR A 174 7.73 -2.43 16.23
CA THR A 174 7.11 -1.71 15.11
C THR A 174 7.98 -1.79 13.87
N PHE A 175 9.30 -1.66 14.00
CA PHE A 175 10.21 -1.80 12.87
C PHE A 175 10.11 -3.18 12.23
N LYS A 176 10.18 -4.24 13.04
CA LYS A 176 10.01 -5.61 12.54
C LYS A 176 8.67 -5.81 11.82
N PHE A 177 7.58 -5.29 12.38
CA PHE A 177 6.25 -5.37 11.79
C PHE A 177 6.18 -4.66 10.42
N MET A 178 6.65 -3.41 10.35
CA MET A 178 6.69 -2.64 9.10
C MET A 178 7.60 -3.28 8.04
N GLN A 179 8.73 -3.89 8.44
CA GLN A 179 9.59 -4.63 7.52
C GLN A 179 8.84 -5.80 6.86
N GLY A 180 8.06 -6.56 7.63
CA GLY A 180 7.28 -7.69 7.15
C GLY A 180 6.20 -7.26 6.16
N ILE A 181 5.40 -6.26 6.53
CA ILE A 181 4.34 -5.71 5.67
C ILE A 181 4.91 -5.17 4.36
N THR A 182 5.98 -4.37 4.46
CA THR A 182 6.56 -3.72 3.28
C THR A 182 7.25 -4.74 2.36
N LYS A 183 7.82 -5.82 2.92
CA LYS A 183 8.37 -6.92 2.12
C LYS A 183 7.30 -7.53 1.22
N ASP A 184 6.13 -7.85 1.79
CA ASP A 184 5.01 -8.44 1.04
C ASP A 184 4.43 -7.45 0.04
N MET A 185 4.39 -6.17 0.41
CA MET A 185 4.03 -5.10 -0.51
C MET A 185 4.94 -5.06 -1.73
N ARG A 186 6.27 -5.16 -1.59
CA ARG A 186 7.18 -5.18 -2.74
C ARG A 186 6.97 -6.40 -3.63
N ILE A 187 6.69 -7.56 -3.03
CA ILE A 187 6.35 -8.78 -3.80
C ILE A 187 5.07 -8.51 -4.62
N MET A 188 4.03 -7.96 -3.98
CA MET A 188 2.76 -7.66 -4.63
C MET A 188 2.89 -6.59 -5.73
N GLU A 189 3.59 -5.47 -5.45
CA GLU A 189 3.84 -4.38 -6.39
C GLU A 189 4.34 -4.91 -7.72
N PHE A 190 5.43 -5.67 -7.68
CA PHE A 190 6.08 -6.16 -8.89
C PHE A 190 5.33 -7.32 -9.53
N THR A 191 4.62 -8.14 -8.74
CA THR A 191 3.72 -9.18 -9.25
C THR A 191 2.59 -8.59 -10.08
N VAL A 192 1.89 -7.58 -9.55
CA VAL A 192 0.77 -6.91 -10.24
C VAL A 192 1.27 -6.17 -11.48
N LYS A 193 2.36 -5.40 -11.36
CA LYS A 193 2.93 -4.67 -12.49
C LYS A 193 3.33 -5.60 -13.62
N TYR A 194 3.97 -6.72 -13.32
CA TYR A 194 4.38 -7.69 -14.33
C TYR A 194 3.19 -8.44 -14.94
N HIS A 195 2.11 -8.61 -14.19
CA HIS A 195 0.88 -9.23 -14.69
C HIS A 195 0.12 -8.34 -15.68
N LEU A 196 -0.01 -7.04 -15.40
CA LEU A 196 -0.89 -6.14 -16.14
C LEU A 196 -0.20 -5.25 -17.18
N LEU A 197 1.12 -5.03 -17.05
CA LEU A 197 1.97 -4.32 -18.01
C LEU A 197 1.37 -2.98 -18.53
N ARG A 198 0.64 -2.23 -17.68
CA ARG A 198 0.04 -0.95 -18.10
C ARG A 198 1.11 0.03 -18.57
N PRO A 199 0.97 0.66 -19.75
CA PRO A 199 1.86 1.74 -20.16
C PRO A 199 1.67 2.97 -19.26
N ARG A 200 2.71 3.79 -19.13
CA ARG A 200 2.68 5.04 -18.35
C ARG A 200 1.87 6.13 -19.07
N PRO A 201 1.32 7.15 -18.39
CA PRO A 201 0.52 8.21 -19.02
C PRO A 201 1.17 8.88 -20.23
N TYR A 202 2.45 9.23 -20.11
CA TYR A 202 3.23 9.88 -21.18
C TYR A 202 3.51 8.99 -22.40
N VAL A 203 3.18 7.69 -22.33
CA VAL A 203 3.22 6.80 -23.51
C VAL A 203 1.95 6.95 -24.34
N LEU A 204 0.79 7.14 -23.70
CA LEU A 204 -0.49 7.32 -24.39
C LEU A 204 -0.76 8.77 -24.79
N GLU A 205 -0.22 9.73 -24.04
CA GLU A 205 -0.37 11.16 -24.31
C GLU A 205 1.00 11.84 -24.43
N SER A 206 1.42 12.08 -25.68
CA SER A 206 2.72 12.68 -26.03
C SER A 206 2.92 14.12 -25.54
N LYS A 207 1.85 14.85 -25.19
CA LYS A 207 1.94 16.22 -24.64
C LYS A 207 2.31 16.25 -23.16
N LEU A 208 2.26 15.12 -22.47
CA LEU A 208 2.75 15.03 -21.09
C LEU A 208 4.28 15.09 -21.06
N THR A 209 4.80 15.99 -20.24
CA THR A 209 6.22 16.12 -19.89
C THR A 209 6.37 15.67 -18.43
N PRO A 210 6.63 14.37 -18.20
CA PRO A 210 6.72 13.83 -16.86
C PRO A 210 7.98 14.34 -16.15
N LEU A 211 7.92 14.43 -14.82
CA LEU A 211 9.08 14.83 -13.99
C LEU A 211 10.10 13.69 -13.82
N ALA A 212 9.75 12.46 -14.22
CA ALA A 212 10.63 11.30 -14.23
C ALA A 212 10.20 10.28 -15.28
N ILE A 213 11.16 9.52 -15.80
CA ILE A 213 10.88 8.34 -16.64
C ILE A 213 11.03 7.08 -15.80
N MET A 214 10.07 6.17 -15.91
CA MET A 214 9.96 4.99 -15.05
C MET A 214 10.34 3.73 -15.83
N SER A 215 11.14 2.86 -15.21
CA SER A 215 11.56 1.57 -15.77
C SER A 215 10.68 0.39 -15.31
N SER A 216 9.40 0.66 -15.07
CA SER A 216 8.40 -0.35 -14.67
C SER A 216 7.00 0.05 -15.12
N PRO A 217 6.07 -0.91 -15.30
CA PRO A 217 4.67 -0.66 -15.63
C PRO A 217 3.96 0.26 -14.64
N SER A 218 2.90 0.92 -15.12
CA SER A 218 2.13 1.89 -14.32
C SER A 218 1.30 1.21 -13.23
N PHE A 219 0.56 0.15 -13.55
CA PHE A 219 -0.51 -0.33 -12.66
C PHE A 219 -0.09 -1.49 -11.73
N ALA A 220 -0.48 -1.51 -10.45
CA ALA A 220 -0.96 -0.36 -9.67
C ALA A 220 0.23 0.52 -9.24
N SER A 221 -0.01 1.72 -8.71
CA SER A 221 1.06 2.60 -8.26
C SER A 221 1.84 2.02 -7.07
N GLY A 222 3.16 1.90 -7.22
CA GLY A 222 4.01 1.24 -6.22
C GLY A 222 4.28 2.12 -5.00
N HIS A 223 4.56 3.40 -5.22
CA HIS A 223 4.71 4.40 -4.15
C HIS A 223 3.45 4.55 -3.32
N THR A 224 2.28 4.49 -3.96
CA THR A 224 1.00 4.64 -3.29
C THR A 224 0.57 3.38 -2.59
N LEU A 225 0.88 2.22 -3.16
CA LEU A 225 0.71 0.94 -2.48
C LEU A 225 1.58 0.91 -1.20
N TRP A 226 2.83 1.36 -1.29
CA TRP A 226 3.72 1.51 -0.14
C TRP A 226 3.16 2.48 0.90
N ALA A 227 2.68 3.65 0.49
CA ALA A 227 2.15 4.64 1.42
C ALA A 227 0.88 4.14 2.12
N TYR A 228 -0.11 3.65 1.38
CA TYR A 228 -1.35 3.18 2.00
C TYR A 228 -1.18 1.93 2.87
N ILE A 229 -0.31 0.99 2.50
CA ILE A 229 -0.09 -0.18 3.37
C ILE A 229 0.54 0.23 4.70
N GLN A 230 1.46 1.20 4.68
CA GLN A 230 2.09 1.75 5.88
C GLN A 230 1.08 2.56 6.68
N ALA A 231 0.30 3.44 6.04
CA ALA A 231 -0.71 4.26 6.71
C ALA A 231 -1.79 3.40 7.37
N PHE A 232 -2.27 2.35 6.72
CA PHE A 232 -3.21 1.41 7.34
C PHE A 232 -2.56 0.66 8.50
N ALA A 233 -1.32 0.19 8.36
CA ALA A 233 -0.59 -0.46 9.45
C ALA A 233 -0.39 0.47 10.65
N TRP A 234 0.02 1.72 10.43
CA TRP A 234 0.14 2.76 11.45
C TRP A 234 -1.18 3.06 12.12
N SER A 235 -2.28 3.10 11.36
CA SER A 235 -3.63 3.30 11.89
C SER A 235 -4.09 2.16 12.79
N GLU A 236 -3.57 0.95 12.60
CA GLU A 236 -3.81 -0.15 13.54
C GLU A 236 -3.00 0.00 14.83
N LEU A 237 -1.81 0.60 14.77
CA LEU A 237 -0.96 0.84 15.93
C LEU A 237 -1.42 2.04 16.76
N ILE A 238 -1.82 3.13 16.09
CA ILE A 238 -2.16 4.42 16.67
C ILE A 238 -3.47 4.93 16.04
N PRO A 239 -4.64 4.36 16.40
CA PRO A 239 -5.91 4.67 15.75
C PRO A 239 -6.31 6.15 15.79
N GLU A 240 -5.90 6.87 16.84
CA GLU A 240 -6.15 8.31 16.99
C GLU A 240 -5.46 9.17 15.91
N LYS A 241 -4.48 8.61 15.19
CA LYS A 241 -3.71 9.27 14.13
C LYS A 241 -4.09 8.80 12.72
N ARG A 242 -5.10 7.93 12.60
CA ARG A 242 -5.52 7.34 11.32
C ARG A 242 -5.72 8.38 10.23
N GLN A 243 -6.46 9.46 10.51
CA GLN A 243 -6.74 10.49 9.50
C GLN A 243 -5.46 11.14 8.97
N GLU A 244 -4.52 11.48 9.85
CA GLU A 244 -3.25 12.11 9.50
C GLU A 244 -2.38 11.18 8.63
N PHE A 245 -2.35 9.88 8.94
CA PHE A 245 -1.66 8.89 8.11
C PHE A 245 -2.31 8.73 6.73
N LEU A 246 -3.64 8.66 6.67
CA LEU A 246 -4.35 8.51 5.39
C LEU A 246 -4.24 9.76 4.50
N GLU A 247 -4.18 10.95 5.09
CA GLU A 247 -3.92 12.21 4.38
C GLU A 247 -2.50 12.25 3.79
N LEU A 248 -1.49 11.81 4.56
CA LEU A 248 -0.13 11.71 4.04
C LEU A 248 -0.01 10.66 2.92
N ALA A 249 -0.67 9.51 3.06
CA ALA A 249 -0.69 8.50 2.00
C ALA A 249 -1.40 9.01 0.73
N TYR A 250 -2.46 9.79 0.89
CA TYR A 250 -3.12 10.48 -0.22
C TYR A 250 -2.17 11.47 -0.91
N GLU A 251 -1.44 12.31 -0.14
CA GLU A 251 -0.44 13.25 -0.68
C GLU A 251 0.65 12.51 -1.48
N ILE A 252 1.14 11.38 -0.97
CA ILE A 252 2.14 10.57 -1.66
C ILE A 252 1.59 10.04 -2.98
N GLY A 253 0.33 9.61 -3.03
CA GLY A 253 -0.34 9.21 -4.28
C GLY A 253 -0.54 10.35 -5.26
N GLU A 254 -1.09 11.48 -4.81
CA GLU A 254 -1.28 12.68 -5.64
C GLU A 254 0.05 13.18 -6.21
N SER A 255 1.16 13.05 -5.46
CA SER A 255 2.50 13.42 -5.93
C SER A 255 2.89 12.71 -7.22
N ARG A 256 2.40 11.49 -7.45
CA ARG A 256 2.70 10.71 -8.66
C ARG A 256 1.94 11.23 -9.88
N GLU A 257 0.73 11.75 -9.65
CA GLU A 257 -0.07 12.45 -10.66
C GLU A 257 0.54 13.80 -11.01
N ILE A 258 1.00 14.56 -9.99
CA ILE A 258 1.74 15.81 -10.18
C ILE A 258 2.99 15.58 -11.03
N MET A 259 3.68 14.46 -10.84
CA MET A 259 4.82 14.05 -11.66
C MET A 259 4.44 13.59 -13.07
N GLY A 260 3.16 13.33 -13.35
CA GLY A 260 2.67 12.87 -14.65
C GLY A 260 3.02 11.42 -14.99
N ILE A 261 3.28 10.58 -13.97
CA ILE A 261 3.82 9.22 -14.16
C ILE A 261 2.83 8.09 -13.81
N HIS A 262 1.69 8.42 -13.23
CA HIS A 262 0.62 7.48 -12.89
C HIS A 262 -0.75 8.10 -13.19
N TYR A 263 -1.73 7.25 -13.49
CA TYR A 263 -3.13 7.63 -13.64
C TYR A 263 -3.81 7.63 -12.27
N PRO A 264 -4.85 8.46 -12.04
CA PRO A 264 -5.68 8.38 -10.85
C PRO A 264 -6.19 6.96 -10.52
N SER A 265 -6.56 6.17 -11.53
CA SER A 265 -6.93 4.76 -11.37
C SER A 265 -5.80 3.86 -10.88
N ASP A 266 -4.53 4.16 -11.17
CA ASP A 266 -3.39 3.41 -10.60
C ASP A 266 -3.29 3.64 -9.09
N GLU A 267 -3.58 4.87 -8.65
CA GLU A 267 -3.47 5.31 -7.26
C GLU A 267 -4.59 4.73 -6.41
N GLU A 268 -5.83 4.85 -6.88
CA GLU A 268 -6.99 4.30 -6.19
C GLU A 268 -6.95 2.77 -6.14
N ALA A 269 -6.52 2.11 -7.22
CA ALA A 269 -6.32 0.65 -7.19
C ALA A 269 -5.23 0.24 -6.19
N ALA A 270 -4.15 1.03 -6.05
CA ALA A 270 -3.10 0.77 -5.07
C ALA A 270 -3.61 0.92 -3.63
N ARG A 271 -4.47 1.90 -3.35
CA ARG A 271 -5.13 2.07 -2.04
C ARG A 271 -6.02 0.87 -1.68
N VAL A 272 -6.87 0.44 -2.61
CA VAL A 272 -7.74 -0.73 -2.42
C VAL A 272 -6.91 -2.00 -2.23
N LEU A 273 -5.85 -2.17 -3.04
CA LEU A 273 -4.93 -3.30 -2.93
C LEU A 273 -4.21 -3.33 -1.58
N ALA A 274 -3.74 -2.19 -1.07
CA ALA A 274 -3.10 -2.10 0.24
C ALA A 274 -4.03 -2.62 1.35
N HIS A 275 -5.30 -2.19 1.35
CA HIS A 275 -6.27 -2.67 2.35
C HIS A 275 -6.58 -4.17 2.19
N GLY A 276 -6.73 -4.64 0.95
CA GLY A 276 -6.93 -6.06 0.67
C GLY A 276 -5.75 -6.93 1.13
N MET A 277 -4.52 -6.44 0.94
CA MET A 277 -3.31 -7.07 1.47
C MET A 277 -3.32 -7.15 2.99
N LEU A 278 -3.53 -6.03 3.68
CA LEU A 278 -3.54 -6.00 5.15
C LEU A 278 -4.65 -6.90 5.73
N SER A 279 -5.82 -6.90 5.11
CA SER A 279 -6.94 -7.78 5.45
C SER A 279 -6.59 -9.26 5.29
N ALA A 280 -5.92 -9.63 4.19
CA ALA A 280 -5.47 -11.00 3.96
C ALA A 280 -4.42 -11.44 5.00
N MET A 281 -3.47 -10.56 5.34
CA MET A 281 -2.45 -10.79 6.36
C MET A 281 -3.03 -11.02 7.75
N TRP A 282 -4.23 -10.50 8.05
CA TRP A 282 -4.88 -10.62 9.36
C TRP A 282 -5.05 -12.06 9.84
N SER A 283 -5.25 -12.98 8.90
CA SER A 283 -5.36 -14.42 9.15
C SER A 283 -4.03 -15.12 9.49
N ASN A 284 -2.89 -14.45 9.29
CA ASN A 284 -1.57 -15.03 9.51
C ASN A 284 -1.16 -14.93 11.01
N PRO A 285 -0.79 -16.05 11.67
CA PRO A 285 -0.42 -16.02 13.09
C PRO A 285 0.88 -15.26 13.39
N ILE A 286 1.83 -15.22 12.44
CA ILE A 286 3.06 -14.42 12.54
C ILE A 286 2.71 -12.93 12.46
N PHE A 287 1.84 -12.53 11.52
CA PHE A 287 1.33 -11.15 11.43
C PHE A 287 0.66 -10.73 12.74
N SER A 288 -0.25 -11.55 13.26
CA SER A 288 -0.96 -11.29 14.52
C SER A 288 0.00 -11.12 15.71
N LYS A 289 1.04 -11.95 15.76
CA LYS A 289 2.09 -11.86 16.79
C LYS A 289 2.89 -10.56 16.68
N ASP A 290 3.34 -10.20 15.48
CA ASP A 290 4.16 -9.01 15.25
C ASP A 290 3.34 -7.72 15.47
N LEU A 291 2.10 -7.67 14.99
CA LEU A 291 1.16 -6.57 15.25
C LEU A 291 0.91 -6.39 16.75
N LYS A 292 0.70 -7.48 17.50
CA LYS A 292 0.50 -7.42 18.96
C LYS A 292 1.74 -6.88 19.68
N ALA A 293 2.93 -7.29 19.26
CA ALA A 293 4.18 -6.80 19.83
C ALA A 293 4.36 -5.29 19.57
N ALA A 294 4.13 -4.84 18.34
CA ALA A 294 4.15 -3.43 17.99
C ALA A 294 3.10 -2.63 18.79
N LYS A 295 1.85 -3.10 18.90
CA LYS A 295 0.81 -2.45 19.72
C LYS A 295 1.21 -2.32 21.20
N LEU A 296 1.90 -3.33 21.76
CA LEU A 296 2.36 -3.28 23.15
C LEU A 296 3.47 -2.24 23.34
N GLU A 297 4.37 -2.13 22.36
CA GLU A 297 5.45 -1.15 22.35
C GLU A 297 4.91 0.27 22.51
N TRP A 298 3.92 0.68 21.68
CA TRP A 298 3.29 2.00 21.73
C TRP A 298 2.44 2.26 22.98
N LYS A 299 1.88 1.22 23.61
CA LYS A 299 1.17 1.37 24.89
C LYS A 299 2.12 1.68 26.05
N ASN A 300 3.31 1.08 26.00
CA ASN A 300 4.30 1.22 27.06
C ASN A 300 5.15 2.51 26.91
N THR A 301 5.13 3.15 25.74
CA THR A 301 5.81 4.46 25.51
C THR A 301 4.98 5.66 25.96
N LYS A 302 3.74 5.47 26.46
CA LYS A 302 3.02 6.53 27.18
C LYS A 302 3.64 6.73 28.56
N THR A 303 4.80 7.36 28.60
CA THR A 303 5.40 7.97 29.79
C THR A 303 5.85 9.36 29.42
N ASP A 304 5.22 10.31 30.13
CA ASP A 304 5.41 11.76 30.22
C ASP A 304 4.61 12.65 29.25
#